data_AF-A0A7S2GPX7-F1
#
_entry.id   AF-A0A7S2GPX7-F1
#
_cell.length_a   1.000
_cell.length_b   1.000
_cell.length_c   1.000
_cell.angle_alpha   90.00
_cell.angle_beta   90.00
_cell.angle_gamma   90.00
#
_symmetry.space_group_name_H-M   'P 1'
#
loop_
_entity.id
_entity.type
_entity.pdbx_description
1 polymer ?
#
loop_
_entity_poly.entity_id
_entity_poly.type
_entity_poly.pdbx_seq_one_letter_code
_entity_poly.pdbx_strand_id
1 'polypeptide(L)'
;SHAQTASSQPNSAAAEASSSELKPHALTGNAEMVEELTRVACATCSRLFAPSVLARHAVICEARAAKDAARKAAQAGKDIAKNAAAEQRAEEIEAWLEQAGLHRVHGLLPALLSVAPHLL
;
A
#
# COMPACT_ATOMS: atom_id res chain seq x y z
N SER A 1 49.06 -7.20 33.78
CA SER A 1 49.70 -7.06 32.45
C SER A 1 48.95 -6.03 31.64
N HIS A 2 49.72 -5.17 30.99
CA HIS A 2 49.42 -3.81 30.58
C HIS A 2 48.26 -3.63 29.59
N ALA A 3 47.49 -2.57 29.83
CA ALA A 3 46.68 -1.86 28.85
C ALA A 3 47.57 -1.21 27.78
N GLN A 4 47.10 -1.14 26.52
CA GLN A 4 47.54 -0.11 25.58
C GLN A 4 46.39 0.35 24.69
N THR A 5 45.98 1.58 25.00
CA THR A 5 45.25 2.56 24.20
C THR A 5 46.17 3.14 23.11
N ALA A 6 45.66 3.32 21.90
CA ALA A 6 46.17 4.28 20.91
C ALA A 6 44.92 4.99 20.33
N SER A 7 44.64 6.27 20.59
CA SER A 7 45.37 7.52 20.31
C SER A 7 45.86 7.62 18.87
N SER A 8 45.09 8.31 18.02
CA SER A 8 45.48 9.60 17.39
C SER A 8 44.39 10.10 16.43
N GLN A 9 43.77 11.23 16.77
CA GLN A 9 43.20 12.20 15.83
C GLN A 9 44.37 13.06 15.25
N PRO A 10 44.18 14.15 14.46
CA PRO A 10 43.06 14.61 13.63
C PRO A 10 43.50 14.90 12.17
N ASN A 11 42.57 15.01 11.22
CA ASN A 11 42.81 15.84 10.03
C ASN A 11 41.58 16.67 9.73
N SER A 12 41.68 17.94 10.12
CA SER A 12 40.85 19.04 9.68
C SER A 12 41.21 19.39 8.25
N ALA A 13 40.27 19.22 7.34
CA ALA A 13 40.11 20.02 6.13
C ALA A 13 38.59 20.18 5.97
N ALA A 14 38.00 21.28 6.45
CA ALA A 14 37.93 22.51 5.68
C ALA A 14 37.54 22.26 4.21
N ALA A 15 36.34 21.71 4.02
CA ALA A 15 35.57 21.88 2.80
C ALA A 15 34.27 22.59 3.21
N GLU A 16 34.43 23.89 3.30
CA GLU A 16 33.48 24.93 2.88
C GLU A 16 32.00 24.61 3.06
N ALA A 17 31.40 25.43 3.93
CA ALA A 17 30.00 25.78 3.86
C ALA A 17 29.63 26.09 2.39
N SER A 18 29.14 25.10 1.66
CA SER A 18 28.20 25.35 0.58
C SER A 18 26.91 25.76 1.26
N SER A 19 26.91 27.01 1.69
CA SER A 19 25.73 27.84 1.82
C SER A 19 25.08 27.79 0.44
N SER A 20 24.33 26.71 0.20
CA SER A 20 23.43 26.59 -0.92
C SER A 20 22.41 27.68 -0.68
N GLU A 21 22.72 28.81 -1.29
CA GLU A 21 21.89 29.99 -1.39
C GLU A 21 20.54 29.52 -1.90
N LEU A 22 19.65 29.25 -0.95
CA LEU A 22 18.24 29.02 -1.19
C LEU A 22 17.77 30.34 -1.77
N LYS A 23 17.85 30.44 -3.10
CA LYS A 23 17.21 31.50 -3.87
C LYS A 23 15.83 31.63 -3.25
N PRO A 24 15.42 32.82 -2.79
CA PRO A 24 14.04 33.03 -2.40
C PRO A 24 13.24 32.70 -3.65
N HIS A 25 12.74 31.46 -3.70
CA HIS A 25 11.82 31.04 -4.71
C HIS A 25 10.69 32.00 -4.46
N ALA A 26 10.50 32.95 -5.38
CA ALA A 26 9.47 33.94 -5.28
C ALA A 26 8.22 33.15 -4.93
N LEU A 27 7.81 33.24 -3.67
CA LEU A 27 6.49 32.88 -3.21
C LEU A 27 5.66 33.87 -3.99
N THR A 28 5.36 33.49 -5.23
CA THR A 28 4.35 34.09 -6.06
C THR A 28 3.12 33.94 -5.20
N GLY A 29 2.88 34.96 -4.36
CA GLY A 29 1.95 35.99 -4.72
C GLY A 29 0.65 35.43 -5.25
N ASN A 30 0.21 34.28 -4.75
CA ASN A 30 -1.18 33.86 -4.84
C ASN A 30 -1.96 34.71 -3.83
N ALA A 31 -1.96 36.03 -4.08
CA ALA A 31 -2.88 36.99 -3.48
C ALA A 31 -4.33 36.73 -3.92
N GLU A 32 -4.57 35.71 -4.76
CA GLU A 32 -5.89 35.14 -5.06
C GLU A 32 -6.39 34.17 -3.95
N MET A 33 -5.91 34.31 -2.72
CA MET A 33 -6.37 33.58 -1.53
C MET A 33 -7.77 34.00 -1.01
N VAL A 34 -8.60 34.63 -1.85
CA VAL A 34 -9.92 35.20 -1.45
C VAL A 34 -11.12 34.62 -2.21
N GLU A 35 -10.97 33.94 -3.35
CA GLU A 35 -12.06 33.11 -3.92
C GLU A 35 -12.22 31.75 -3.18
N GLU A 36 -11.81 31.73 -1.90
CA GLU A 36 -11.43 30.60 -1.04
C GLU A 36 -12.58 29.90 -0.27
N LEU A 37 -13.88 30.10 -0.51
CA LEU A 37 -14.88 29.37 0.33
C LEU A 37 -15.93 28.50 -0.36
N THR A 38 -16.09 28.54 -1.68
CA THR A 38 -17.01 27.61 -2.37
C THR A 38 -16.25 26.40 -2.89
N ARG A 39 -15.88 25.49 -1.97
CA ARG A 39 -15.38 24.18 -2.35
C ARG A 39 -16.54 23.28 -2.72
N VAL A 40 -16.51 22.74 -3.94
CA VAL A 40 -17.53 21.83 -4.44
C VAL A 40 -16.95 20.41 -4.46
N ALA A 41 -17.75 19.44 -4.03
CA ALA A 41 -17.36 18.03 -4.03
C ALA A 41 -17.44 17.45 -5.46
N CYS A 42 -16.42 16.69 -5.85
CA CYS A 42 -16.50 15.88 -7.06
C CYS A 42 -17.52 14.74 -6.87
N ALA A 43 -18.48 14.60 -7.79
CA ALA A 43 -19.48 13.52 -7.73
C ALA A 43 -18.87 12.11 -7.80
N THR A 44 -17.70 11.96 -8.41
CA THR A 44 -17.05 10.65 -8.62
C THR A 44 -16.18 10.22 -7.44
N CYS A 45 -15.38 11.14 -6.86
CA CYS A 45 -14.44 10.80 -5.79
C CYS A 45 -14.67 11.52 -4.46
N SER A 46 -15.69 12.38 -4.38
CA SER A 46 -16.08 13.15 -3.17
C SER A 46 -15.01 14.12 -2.63
N ARG A 47 -13.89 14.32 -3.33
CA ARG A 47 -12.87 15.31 -2.95
C ARG A 47 -13.36 16.72 -3.26
N LEU A 48 -12.97 17.67 -2.40
CA LEU A 48 -13.38 19.07 -2.46
C LEU A 48 -12.39 19.90 -3.29
N PHE A 49 -12.90 20.64 -4.27
CA PHE A 49 -12.09 21.47 -5.17
C PHE A 49 -12.69 22.86 -5.36
N ALA A 50 -11.85 23.82 -5.73
CA ALA A 50 -12.33 25.09 -6.30
C ALA A 50 -13.01 24.81 -7.66
N PRO A 51 -14.03 25.58 -8.08
CA PRO A 51 -14.78 25.31 -9.32
C PRO A 51 -13.89 25.21 -10.58
N SER A 52 -12.87 26.07 -10.69
CA SER A 52 -11.90 26.06 -11.80
C SER A 52 -11.03 24.80 -11.84
N VAL A 53 -10.74 24.22 -10.67
CA VAL A 53 -10.00 22.96 -10.55
C VAL A 53 -10.93 21.78 -10.76
N LEU A 54 -12.18 21.86 -10.28
CA LEU A 54 -13.18 20.82 -10.42
C LEU A 54 -13.43 20.49 -11.89
N ALA A 55 -13.53 21.49 -12.77
CA ALA A 55 -13.72 21.28 -14.21
C ALA A 55 -12.61 20.40 -14.82
N ARG A 56 -11.34 20.67 -14.47
CA ARG A 56 -10.20 19.86 -14.93
C ARG A 56 -10.14 18.50 -14.24
N HIS A 57 -10.49 18.46 -12.96
CA HIS A 57 -10.50 17.25 -12.15
C HIS A 57 -11.56 16.26 -12.63
N ALA A 58 -12.77 16.72 -12.96
CA ALA A 58 -13.90 15.87 -13.32
C ALA A 58 -13.56 14.94 -14.50
N VAL A 59 -12.98 15.49 -15.57
CA VAL A 59 -12.59 14.73 -16.77
C VAL A 59 -11.59 13.62 -16.43
N ILE A 60 -10.56 13.94 -15.63
CA ILE A 60 -9.53 12.96 -15.26
C ILE A 60 -10.08 11.94 -14.26
N CYS A 61 -10.93 12.39 -13.33
CA CYS A 61 -11.50 11.55 -12.29
C CYS A 61 -12.46 10.52 -12.87
N GLU A 62 -13.30 10.90 -13.83
CA GLU A 62 -14.21 10.00 -14.51
C GLU A 62 -13.47 8.93 -15.31
N ALA A 63 -12.45 9.33 -16.09
CA ALA A 63 -11.61 8.39 -16.83
C ALA A 63 -10.90 7.38 -15.90
N ARG A 64 -10.44 7.84 -14.72
CA ARG A 64 -9.85 6.95 -13.70
C ARG A 64 -10.88 6.02 -13.08
N ALA A 65 -12.05 6.54 -12.72
CA ALA A 65 -13.11 5.74 -12.12
C ALA A 65 -13.60 4.61 -13.05
N ALA A 66 -13.75 4.89 -14.35
CA ALA A 66 -14.09 3.86 -15.33
C ALA A 66 -13.02 2.75 -15.39
N LYS A 67 -11.74 3.14 -15.38
CA LYS A 67 -10.62 2.19 -15.38
C LYS A 67 -10.56 1.36 -14.10
N ASP A 68 -10.82 1.97 -12.95
CA ASP A 68 -10.83 1.29 -11.66
C ASP A 68 -12.02 0.33 -11.53
N ALA A 69 -13.20 0.71 -12.06
CA ALA A 69 -14.35 -0.18 -12.14
C ALA A 69 -14.05 -1.43 -13.00
N ALA A 70 -13.43 -1.24 -14.17
CA ALA A 70 -13.02 -2.35 -15.03
C ALA A 70 -11.99 -3.27 -14.33
N ARG A 71 -11.03 -2.70 -13.61
CA ARG A 71 -10.05 -3.46 -12.83
C ARG A 71 -10.70 -4.26 -11.70
N LYS A 72 -11.64 -3.66 -10.97
CA LYS A 72 -12.40 -4.37 -9.92
C LYS A 72 -13.23 -5.52 -10.49
N ALA A 73 -13.89 -5.33 -11.62
CA ALA A 73 -14.65 -6.39 -12.28
C ALA A 73 -13.73 -7.56 -12.71
N ALA A 74 -12.57 -7.25 -13.29
CA ALA A 74 -11.59 -8.27 -13.64
C ALA A 74 -11.01 -9.00 -12.41
N GLN A 75 -10.81 -8.28 -11.30
CA GLN A 75 -10.30 -8.88 -10.06
C GLN A 75 -11.34 -9.78 -9.39
N ALA A 76 -12.62 -9.39 -9.38
CA ALA A 76 -13.69 -10.20 -8.83
C ALA A 76 -13.76 -11.60 -9.48
N GLY A 77 -13.57 -11.70 -10.80
CA GLY A 77 -13.50 -12.99 -11.48
C GLY A 77 -12.31 -13.85 -11.03
N LYS A 78 -11.16 -13.24 -10.76
CA LYS A 78 -9.98 -13.95 -10.24
C LYS A 78 -10.18 -14.41 -8.80
N ASP A 79 -10.83 -13.59 -7.98
CA ASP A 79 -11.10 -13.93 -6.58
C ASP A 79 -12.06 -15.11 -6.47
N ILE A 80 -13.09 -15.18 -7.34
CA ILE A 80 -13.99 -16.34 -7.45
C ILE A 80 -13.21 -17.60 -7.85
N ALA A 81 -12.38 -17.52 -8.88
CA ALA A 81 -11.57 -18.66 -9.34
C ALA A 81 -10.59 -19.15 -8.25
N LYS A 82 -9.98 -18.22 -7.51
CA LYS A 82 -9.07 -18.55 -6.41
C LYS A 82 -9.81 -19.23 -5.25
N ASN A 83 -11.01 -18.76 -4.92
CA ASN A 83 -11.83 -19.38 -3.87
C ASN A 83 -12.26 -20.80 -4.27
N ALA A 84 -12.70 -21.01 -5.52
CA ALA A 84 -13.03 -22.34 -6.02
C ALA A 84 -11.82 -23.30 -5.98
N ALA A 85 -10.63 -22.83 -6.34
CA ALA A 85 -9.41 -23.63 -6.24
C ALA A 85 -9.01 -23.93 -4.78
N ALA A 86 -9.30 -23.01 -3.85
CA ALA A 86 -9.07 -23.22 -2.43
C ALA A 86 -10.03 -24.28 -1.85
N GLU A 87 -11.30 -24.27 -2.27
CA GLU A 87 -12.29 -25.30 -1.92
C GLU A 87 -11.86 -26.68 -2.45
N GLN A 88 -11.46 -26.79 -3.71
CA GLN A 88 -10.96 -28.05 -4.28
C GLN A 88 -9.72 -28.59 -3.54
N ARG A 89 -8.79 -27.70 -3.16
CA ARG A 89 -7.65 -28.10 -2.33
C ARG A 89 -8.09 -28.59 -0.95
N ALA A 90 -9.07 -27.95 -0.33
CA ALA A 90 -9.60 -28.39 0.97
C ALA A 90 -10.23 -29.78 0.87
N GLU A 91 -10.99 -30.05 -0.19
CA GLU A 91 -11.55 -31.39 -0.47
C GLU A 91 -10.45 -32.44 -0.71
N GLU A 92 -9.39 -32.09 -1.45
CA GLU A 92 -8.23 -32.98 -1.67
C GLU A 92 -7.51 -33.30 -0.34
N ILE A 93 -7.33 -32.30 0.51
CA ILE A 93 -6.72 -32.47 1.84
C ILE A 93 -7.60 -33.39 2.71
N GLU A 94 -8.93 -33.19 2.71
CA GLU A 94 -9.87 -34.04 3.45
C GLU A 94 -9.82 -35.50 2.97
N ALA A 95 -9.83 -35.72 1.66
CA ALA A 95 -9.70 -37.06 1.06
C ALA A 95 -8.37 -37.74 1.44
N TRP A 96 -7.26 -36.99 1.44
CA TRP A 96 -5.96 -37.49 1.85
C TRP A 96 -5.94 -37.90 3.34
N LEU A 97 -6.56 -37.11 4.21
CA LEU A 97 -6.66 -37.40 5.64
C LEU A 97 -7.53 -38.61 5.94
N GLU A 98 -8.62 -38.80 5.19
CA GLU A 98 -9.46 -40.00 5.27
C GLU A 98 -8.68 -41.25 4.83
N GLN A 99 -7.99 -41.18 3.69
CA GLN A 99 -7.15 -42.27 3.17
C GLN A 99 -6.04 -42.65 4.15
N ALA A 100 -5.45 -41.68 4.83
CA ALA A 100 -4.40 -41.88 5.81
C ALA A 100 -4.93 -42.26 7.21
N GLY A 101 -6.25 -42.35 7.40
CA GLY A 101 -6.88 -42.73 8.67
C GLY A 101 -6.76 -41.69 9.79
N LEU A 102 -6.30 -40.47 9.47
CA LEU A 102 -6.11 -39.38 10.44
C LEU A 102 -7.40 -38.65 10.81
N HIS A 103 -8.50 -38.89 10.10
CA HIS A 103 -9.80 -38.27 10.34
C HIS A 103 -10.43 -38.59 11.71
N ARG A 104 -9.92 -39.60 12.43
CA ARG A 104 -10.40 -40.00 13.76
C ARG A 104 -9.75 -39.26 14.92
N VAL A 105 -8.71 -38.46 14.71
CA VAL A 105 -8.08 -37.68 15.79
C VAL A 105 -8.82 -36.35 15.93
N HIS A 106 -9.89 -36.35 16.73
CA HIS A 106 -10.70 -35.16 17.00
C HIS A 106 -9.81 -33.99 17.45
N GLY A 107 -9.77 -32.91 16.67
CA GLY A 107 -8.99 -31.69 16.98
C GLY A 107 -7.60 -31.59 16.33
N LEU A 108 -7.12 -32.61 15.60
CA LEU A 108 -5.82 -32.55 14.92
C LEU A 108 -5.81 -31.53 13.76
N LEU A 109 -6.90 -31.43 13.00
CA LEU A 109 -7.04 -30.49 11.88
C LEU A 109 -6.99 -29.01 12.30
N PRO A 110 -7.82 -28.55 13.26
CA PRO A 110 -7.73 -27.16 13.72
C PRO A 110 -6.37 -26.87 14.38
N ALA A 111 -5.73 -27.86 15.01
CA ALA A 111 -4.37 -27.70 15.56
C ALA A 111 -3.30 -27.54 14.47
N LEU A 112 -3.35 -28.33 13.38
CA LEU A 112 -2.41 -28.23 12.26
C LEU A 112 -2.58 -26.92 11.49
N LEU A 113 -3.82 -26.50 11.20
CA LEU A 113 -4.09 -25.21 10.57
C LEU A 113 -3.62 -24.02 11.42
N SER A 114 -3.64 -24.16 12.76
CA SER A 114 -3.16 -23.12 13.68
C SER A 114 -1.63 -23.05 13.79
N VAL A 115 -0.92 -24.18 13.67
CA VAL A 115 0.53 -24.26 13.95
C VAL A 115 1.37 -24.12 12.69
N ALA A 116 0.87 -24.57 11.53
CA ALA A 116 1.64 -24.53 10.30
C ALA A 116 0.76 -24.19 9.08
N PRO A 117 0.31 -22.93 8.95
CA PRO A 117 -0.54 -22.51 7.83
C PRO A 117 0.18 -22.51 6.47
N HIS A 118 1.49 -22.77 6.44
CA HIS A 118 2.33 -22.80 5.22
C HIS A 118 2.55 -24.22 4.67
N LEU A 119 2.13 -25.27 5.39
CA LEU A 119 2.29 -26.67 4.99
C LEU A 119 1.09 -27.22 4.18
N LEU A 120 0.10 -26.37 3.87
CA LEU A 120 -1.10 -26.66 3.07
C LEU A 120 -1.14 -25.76 1.83
#